data_AF-A0A2E3D190-F1
#
_entry.id   AF-A0A2E3D190-F1
#
_cell.length_a   1.000
_cell.length_b   1.000
_cell.length_c   1.000
_cell.angle_alpha   90.00
_cell.angle_beta   90.00
_cell.angle_gamma   90.00
#
_symmetry.space_group_name_H-M   'P 1'
#
loop_
_entity.id
_entity.type
_entity.pdbx_description
1 polymer ?
#
loop_
_entity_poly.entity_id
_entity_poly.type
_entity_poly.pdbx_seq_one_letter_code
_entity_poly.pdbx_strand_id
1 'polypeptide(L)' 'MSILAPSSRDVSVPTSDTSSLVHQGAVMLFGVVILFAVGFLPMAEAHNAAHDTRHSFVFPCH' A
#
# COMPACT_ATOMS: atom_id res chain seq x y z
N MET A 1 42.55 22.08 -8.32
CA MET A 1 41.40 22.42 -7.45
C MET A 1 40.54 21.17 -7.32
N SER A 2 40.71 20.39 -6.25
CA SER A 2 39.92 19.17 -6.02
C SER A 2 38.61 19.56 -5.34
N ILE A 3 37.48 19.39 -6.02
CA ILE A 3 36.16 19.51 -5.42
C ILE A 3 35.83 18.20 -4.71
N LEU A 4 35.67 18.26 -3.38
CA LEU A 4 35.26 17.12 -2.56
C LEU A 4 33.82 16.70 -2.93
N ALA A 5 33.61 15.41 -3.17
CA ALA A 5 32.30 14.80 -3.28
C ALA A 5 31.62 14.67 -1.91
N PRO A 6 30.28 14.79 -1.79
CA PRO A 6 29.57 14.52 -0.55
C PRO A 6 29.53 13.01 -0.29
N SER A 7 29.94 12.62 0.92
CA SER A 7 29.80 11.25 1.44
C SER A 7 28.33 10.99 1.75
N SER A 8 27.65 10.22 0.90
CA SER A 8 26.34 9.65 1.20
C SER A 8 26.47 8.71 2.39
N ARG A 9 25.79 9.03 3.49
CA ARG A 9 25.70 8.14 4.66
C ARG A 9 24.53 7.19 4.39
N ASP A 10 24.82 5.92 4.15
CA ASP A 10 23.79 4.89 4.14
C ASP A 10 23.23 4.74 5.55
N VAL A 11 22.00 5.22 5.75
CA VAL A 11 21.22 4.94 6.95
C VAL A 11 20.83 3.48 6.89
N SER A 12 21.54 2.65 7.64
CA SER A 12 21.21 1.24 7.83
C SER A 12 19.89 1.14 8.60
N VAL A 13 18.76 1.03 7.88
CA VAL A 13 17.46 0.74 8.48
C VAL A 13 17.53 -0.68 9.05
N PRO A 14 17.32 -0.89 10.36
CA PRO A 14 17.25 -2.23 10.91
C PRO A 14 16.04 -2.94 10.31
N THR A 15 16.27 -3.88 9.39
CA THR A 15 15.24 -4.80 8.91
C THR A 15 14.92 -5.75 10.07
N SER A 16 13.77 -5.55 10.72
CA SER A 16 13.29 -6.47 11.73
C SER A 16 13.03 -7.84 11.09
N ASP A 17 13.80 -8.86 11.46
CA ASP A 17 13.59 -10.28 11.11
C ASP A 17 12.38 -10.89 11.83
N THR A 18 11.37 -10.07 12.16
CA THR A 18 10.06 -10.58 12.56
C THR A 18 9.45 -11.25 11.34
N SER A 19 9.26 -12.57 11.42
CA SER A 19 8.78 -13.47 10.36
C SER A 19 8.02 -12.74 9.24
N SER A 20 8.71 -12.51 8.12
CA SER A 20 8.16 -11.81 6.96
C SER A 20 6.81 -12.38 6.51
N LEU A 21 6.61 -13.69 6.70
CA LEU A 21 5.35 -14.39 6.45
C LEU A 21 4.16 -13.86 7.27
N VAL A 22 4.36 -13.49 8.54
CA VAL A 22 3.29 -12.92 9.36
C VAL A 22 2.93 -11.52 8.86
N HIS A 23 3.94 -10.72 8.48
CA HIS A 23 3.71 -9.39 7.94
C HIS A 23 3.00 -9.45 6.58
N GLN A 24 3.43 -10.33 5.69
CA GLN A 24 2.81 -10.58 4.39
C GLN A 24 1.39 -11.13 4.55
N GLY A 25 1.20 -12.09 5.46
CA GLY A 25 -0.12 -12.66 5.77
C GLY A 25 -1.08 -11.63 6.34
N ALA A 26 -0.61 -10.71 7.20
CA ALA A 26 -1.41 -9.63 7.75
C ALA A 26 -1.89 -8.67 6.65
N VAL A 27 -1.02 -8.29 5.72
CA VAL A 27 -1.39 -7.42 4.59
C VAL A 27 -2.38 -8.10 3.65
N MET A 28 -2.17 -9.39 3.34
CA MET A 28 -3.12 -10.17 2.53
C MET A 28 -4.49 -10.25 3.20
N LEU A 29 -4.52 -10.62 4.49
CA LEU A 29 -5.75 -10.71 5.26
C LEU A 29 -6.47 -9.36 5.30
N PHE A 30 -5.73 -8.28 5.54
CA PHE A 30 -6.29 -6.93 5.52
C PHE A 30 -6.94 -6.60 4.17
N GLY A 31 -6.29 -6.92 3.05
CA GLY A 31 -6.87 -6.75 1.71
C GLY A 31 -8.17 -7.52 1.54
N VAL A 32 -8.23 -8.79 1.97
CA VAL A 32 -9.46 -9.61 1.92
C VAL A 32 -10.57 -8.99 2.77
N VAL A 33 -10.27 -8.50 3.97
CA VAL A 33 -11.25 -7.84 4.84
C VAL A 33 -11.84 -6.61 4.15
N ILE A 34 -11.02 -5.77 3.53
CA ILE A 34 -11.49 -4.57 2.82
C ILE A 34 -12.43 -4.94 1.67
N LEU A 35 -12.06 -5.93 0.87
CA LEU A 35 -12.91 -6.40 -0.25
C LEU A 35 -14.27 -6.91 0.25
N PHE A 36 -14.28 -7.70 1.33
CA PHE A 36 -15.51 -8.22 1.90
C PHE A 36 -16.36 -7.11 2.55
N ALA A 37 -15.73 -6.21 3.30
CA ALA A 37 -16.41 -5.10 3.95
C ALA A 37 -17.14 -4.22 2.92
N VAL A 38 -16.44 -3.75 1.88
CA VAL A 38 -17.06 -2.86 0.89
C VAL A 38 -18.07 -3.59 -0.01
N GLY A 39 -17.86 -4.88 -0.28
CA GLY A 39 -18.75 -5.67 -1.12
C GLY A 39 -20.09 -6.04 -0.46
N PHE A 40 -20.11 -6.28 0.85
CA PHE A 40 -21.26 -6.83 1.56
C PHE A 40 -21.87 -5.92 2.63
N LEU A 41 -21.27 -4.77 2.95
CA LEU A 41 -21.91 -3.85 3.88
C LEU A 41 -23.18 -3.22 3.27
N PRO A 42 -24.24 -2.99 4.07
CA PRO A 42 -25.47 -2.31 3.64
C PRO A 42 -25.28 -0.77 3.59
N MET A 43 -24.12 -0.28 3.15
CA MET A 43 -23.85 1.15 2.92
C MET A 43 -23.62 1.40 1.44
N ALA A 44 -24.62 1.98 0.78
CA ALA A 44 -24.55 2.33 -0.65
C ALA A 44 -23.36 3.28 -0.94
N GLU A 45 -23.08 4.21 -0.02
CA GLU A 45 -21.99 5.19 -0.18
C GLU A 45 -20.61 4.54 -0.37
N ALA A 46 -20.28 3.53 0.44
CA ALA A 46 -18.96 2.90 0.32
C ALA A 46 -18.84 1.99 -0.91
N HIS A 47 -19.94 1.34 -1.30
CA HIS A 47 -19.97 0.57 -2.54
C HIS A 47 -19.79 1.48 -3.75
N ASN A 48 -20.50 2.60 -3.78
CA ASN A 48 -20.38 3.63 -4.81
C ASN A 48 -18.96 4.22 -4.85
N ALA A 49 -18.39 4.59 -3.71
CA ALA A 49 -17.03 5.11 -3.63
C ALA A 49 -15.98 4.13 -4.17
N ALA A 50 -16.11 2.82 -3.90
CA ALA A 50 -15.22 1.81 -4.47
C ALA A 50 -15.41 1.63 -5.98
N HIS A 51 -16.65 1.69 -6.46
CA HIS A 51 -16.95 1.65 -7.89
C HIS A 51 -16.39 2.88 -8.64
N ASP A 52 -16.51 4.07 -8.06
CA ASP A 52 -15.97 5.32 -8.60
C ASP A 52 -14.45 5.34 -8.59
N THR A 53 -13.84 4.74 -7.56
CA THR A 53 -12.39 4.55 -7.48
C THR A 53 -11.91 3.66 -8.64
N ARG A 54 -12.58 2.55 -8.93
CA ARG A 54 -12.25 1.69 -10.08
C ARG A 54 -12.34 2.45 -11.40
N HIS A 55 -13.32 3.32 -11.58
CA HIS A 55 -13.42 4.17 -12.78
C HIS A 55 -12.30 5.22 -12.85
N SER A 56 -11.91 5.78 -11.71
CA SER A 56 -10.81 6.76 -11.62
C SER A 56 -9.44 6.11 -11.88
N PHE A 57 -9.25 4.84 -11.49
CA PHE A 57 -8.03 4.07 -11.74
C PHE A 57 -7.87 3.57 -13.18
N VAL A 58 -8.94 3.59 -13.99
CA VAL A 58 -8.91 3.22 -15.42
C VAL A 58 -8.57 4.42 -16.32
N PHE A 59 -8.58 5.65 -15.78
CA PHE A 59 -8.08 6.80 -16.52
C PHE A 59 -6.55 6.69 -16.66
N PRO A 60 -5.99 6.81 -17.88
CA PRO A 60 -4.55 6.73 -18.10
C PRO A 60 -3.86 7.88 -17.37
N CYS A 61 -3.11 7.55 -16.32
CA CYS A 61 -2.05 8.40 -15.82
C CYS A 61 -0.88 8.35 -16.82
N HIS A 62 -1.01 9.15 -17.88
CA HIS A 62 0.11 10.01 -18.20
C HIS A 62 0.18 11.11 -17.13
#